data_AF-A0A1E1F2T8-F1
#
_entry.id   AF-A0A1E1F2T8-F1
#
_cell.length_a   1.000
_cell.length_b   1.000
_cell.length_c   1.000
_cell.angle_alpha   90.00
_cell.angle_beta   90.00
_cell.angle_gamma   90.00
#
_symmetry.space_group_name_H-M   'P 1'
#
loop_
_entity.id
_entity.type
_entity.pdbx_description
1 polymer ?
#
loop_
_entity_poly.entity_id
_entity_poly.type
_entity_poly.pdbx_seq_one_letter_code
_entity_poly.pdbx_strand_id
1 'polypeptide(L)'
;MALPVMTPPPTPPSRSDAPPTFIVRADALLGWLPTMAAEYNAFVEVLQEIAQATNYSATSGSSVTIGTGAKSFAASTGSLLRAGQYVSVASVADPANAMLGTVTSYDAETGALVVNVAAVTGAGTFDSWMIALSVNPAVLSVLNAAIAALQGDVGGLDAGLSALSGEVTALAPYRGIPQTSQNGNFTLALSHLGEAVYSKNTAAQTVTVPPNSGVAFALNTVLSIVNNGTNNITLAQGSGVTLRLAGTASTGNRTIVPGGIATLKKVETDYWFVSGPGVS
;
A
#
# COMPACT_ATOMS: atom_id res chain seq x y z
N MET A 1 -12.56 -22.89 -33.24
CA MET A 1 -12.75 -23.84 -34.36
C MET A 1 -12.65 -23.08 -35.67
N ALA A 2 -12.14 -23.72 -36.71
CA ALA A 2 -12.17 -23.15 -38.06
C ALA A 2 -13.51 -23.50 -38.72
N LEU A 3 -14.07 -22.57 -39.48
CA LEU A 3 -15.34 -22.79 -40.19
C LEU A 3 -15.14 -23.84 -41.31
N PRO A 4 -16.13 -24.70 -41.60
CA PRO A 4 -16.08 -25.63 -42.71
C PRO A 4 -15.88 -24.90 -44.05
N VAL A 5 -15.16 -25.53 -44.97
CA VAL A 5 -14.93 -25.00 -46.31
C VAL A 5 -16.16 -25.28 -47.19
N MET A 6 -16.63 -24.28 -47.93
CA MET A 6 -17.74 -24.42 -48.89
C MET A 6 -17.21 -24.68 -50.29
N THR A 7 -17.78 -25.67 -50.98
CA THR A 7 -17.45 -26.00 -52.36
C THR A 7 -18.09 -24.95 -53.30
N PRO A 8 -17.33 -24.29 -54.17
CA PRO A 8 -17.89 -23.28 -55.08
C PRO A 8 -18.81 -23.91 -56.13
N PRO A 9 -19.83 -23.18 -56.61
CA PRO A 9 -20.73 -23.67 -57.65
C PRO A 9 -19.99 -23.96 -58.96
N PRO A 10 -20.44 -24.95 -59.74
CA PRO A 10 -19.95 -25.15 -61.11
C PRO A 10 -20.38 -24.00 -62.02
N THR A 11 -19.78 -23.90 -63.21
CA THR A 11 -20.15 -22.86 -64.19
C THR A 11 -21.63 -22.97 -64.58
N PRO A 12 -22.42 -21.89 -64.45
CA PRO A 12 -23.84 -21.96 -64.74
C PRO A 12 -24.12 -22.14 -66.24
N PRO A 13 -25.22 -22.80 -66.61
CA PRO A 13 -25.63 -22.92 -68.01
C PRO A 13 -26.11 -21.56 -68.56
N SER A 14 -25.74 -21.24 -69.80
CA SER A 14 -26.19 -20.01 -70.48
C SER A 14 -27.08 -20.33 -71.67
N ARG A 15 -28.13 -19.55 -71.91
CA ARG A 15 -28.99 -19.70 -73.10
C ARG A 15 -28.25 -19.47 -74.43
N SER A 16 -27.05 -18.90 -74.38
CA SER A 16 -26.15 -18.75 -75.52
C SER A 16 -25.25 -19.97 -75.76
N ASP A 17 -25.24 -20.95 -74.86
CA ASP A 17 -24.45 -22.18 -75.00
C ASP A 17 -25.05 -23.08 -76.08
N ALA A 18 -24.19 -23.84 -76.76
CA ALA A 18 -24.66 -24.91 -77.64
C ALA A 18 -25.50 -25.93 -76.85
N PRO A 19 -26.56 -26.53 -77.44
CA PRO A 19 -27.51 -27.35 -76.69
C PRO A 19 -26.87 -28.46 -75.83
N PRO A 20 -25.86 -29.21 -76.30
CA PRO A 20 -25.21 -30.24 -75.47
C PRO A 20 -24.48 -29.65 -74.26
N THR A 21 -23.80 -28.51 -74.43
CA THR A 21 -23.05 -27.82 -73.37
C THR A 21 -23.98 -27.26 -72.31
N PHE A 22 -25.13 -26.73 -72.72
CA PHE A 22 -26.15 -26.26 -71.80
C PHE A 22 -26.64 -27.40 -70.89
N ILE A 23 -26.96 -28.56 -71.47
CA ILE A 23 -27.46 -29.73 -70.74
C ILE A 23 -26.44 -30.19 -69.69
N VAL A 24 -25.18 -30.37 -70.09
CA VAL A 24 -24.11 -30.81 -69.17
C VAL A 24 -23.93 -29.84 -67.98
N ARG A 25 -23.96 -28.52 -68.24
CA ARG A 25 -23.84 -27.52 -67.17
C ARG A 25 -25.08 -27.45 -66.29
N ALA A 26 -26.26 -27.63 -66.86
CA ALA A 26 -27.51 -27.67 -66.11
C ALA A 26 -27.54 -28.89 -65.17
N ASP A 27 -27.15 -30.07 -65.66
CA ASP A 27 -27.07 -31.29 -64.86
C ASP A 27 -26.02 -31.17 -63.74
N ALA A 28 -24.86 -30.59 -64.04
CA ALA A 28 -23.82 -30.34 -63.04
C ALA A 28 -24.28 -29.37 -61.94
N LEU A 29 -24.98 -28.29 -62.32
CA LEU A 29 -25.55 -27.35 -61.36
C LEU A 29 -26.61 -28.02 -60.49
N LEU A 30 -27.52 -28.79 -61.08
CA LEU A 30 -28.55 -29.54 -60.34
C LEU A 30 -27.94 -30.59 -59.40
N GLY A 31 -26.89 -31.27 -59.84
CA GLY A 31 -26.15 -32.24 -59.01
C GLY A 31 -25.36 -31.60 -57.87
N TRP A 32 -24.97 -30.33 -57.99
CA TRP A 32 -24.28 -29.59 -56.92
C TRP A 32 -25.22 -29.07 -55.83
N LEU A 33 -26.50 -28.81 -56.12
CA LEU A 33 -27.45 -28.25 -55.14
C LEU A 33 -27.60 -29.07 -53.85
N PRO A 34 -27.67 -30.43 -53.87
CA PRO A 34 -27.70 -31.21 -52.64
C PRO A 34 -26.42 -31.08 -51.81
N THR A 35 -25.26 -31.02 -52.47
CA THR A 35 -23.96 -30.81 -51.81
C THR A 35 -23.91 -29.44 -51.14
N MET A 36 -24.33 -28.39 -51.86
CA MET A 36 -24.43 -27.04 -51.32
C MET A 36 -25.32 -26.99 -50.08
N ALA A 37 -26.49 -27.63 -50.12
CA ALA A 37 -27.42 -27.65 -48.99
C ALA A 37 -26.82 -28.36 -47.76
N ALA A 38 -26.14 -29.50 -47.97
CA ALA A 38 -25.48 -30.22 -46.89
C ALA A 38 -24.35 -29.39 -46.25
N GLU A 39 -23.53 -28.73 -47.08
CA GLU A 39 -22.43 -27.88 -46.63
C GLU A 39 -22.93 -26.63 -45.88
N TYR A 40 -24.00 -25.98 -46.34
CA TYR A 40 -24.61 -24.84 -45.62
C TYR A 40 -25.14 -25.24 -44.25
N ASN A 41 -25.80 -26.39 -44.13
CA ASN A 41 -26.29 -26.88 -42.85
C ASN A 41 -25.12 -27.10 -41.88
N ALA A 42 -24.04 -27.74 -42.33
CA ALA A 42 -22.84 -27.96 -41.53
C ALA A 42 -22.14 -26.64 -41.13
N PHE A 43 -22.12 -25.63 -42.02
CA PHE A 43 -21.55 -24.31 -41.72
C PHE A 43 -22.34 -23.57 -40.64
N VAL A 44 -23.68 -23.61 -40.70
CA VAL A 44 -24.56 -22.96 -39.71
C VAL A 44 -24.40 -23.59 -38.33
N GLU A 45 -24.24 -24.91 -38.26
CA GLU A 45 -23.98 -25.63 -37.00
C GLU A 45 -22.66 -25.16 -36.35
N VAL A 46 -21.55 -25.13 -37.10
CA VAL A 46 -20.24 -24.71 -36.56
C VAL A 46 -20.20 -23.21 -36.20
N LEU A 47 -20.93 -22.36 -36.93
CA LEU A 47 -21.01 -20.93 -36.62
C LEU A 47 -21.77 -20.68 -35.29
N GLN A 48 -22.83 -21.45 -35.01
CA GLN A 48 -23.52 -21.41 -33.71
C GLN A 48 -22.62 -21.87 -32.57
N GLU A 49 -21.74 -22.85 -32.81
CA GLU A 49 -20.77 -23.33 -31.83
C GLU A 49 -19.70 -22.27 -31.50
N ILE A 50 -19.22 -21.52 -32.49
CA ILE A 50 -18.26 -20.41 -32.28
C ILE A 50 -18.94 -19.19 -31.62
N ALA A 51 -20.17 -18.85 -31.99
CA ALA A 51 -20.91 -17.73 -31.38
C ALA A 51 -21.18 -17.93 -29.88
N GLN A 52 -21.29 -19.19 -29.44
CA GLN A 52 -21.39 -19.53 -28.02
C GLN A 52 -20.09 -19.25 -27.24
N ALA A 53 -18.95 -19.01 -27.89
CA ALA A 53 -17.64 -18.91 -27.24
C ALA A 53 -17.39 -17.68 -26.32
N THR A 54 -18.35 -16.77 -26.08
CA THR A 54 -18.34 -15.91 -24.88
C THR A 54 -19.73 -15.72 -24.24
N ASN A 55 -20.53 -16.78 -24.10
CA ASN A 55 -21.83 -16.72 -23.43
C ASN A 55 -21.73 -16.92 -21.89
N TYR A 56 -20.80 -16.27 -21.18
CA TYR A 56 -20.63 -16.44 -19.72
C TYR A 56 -21.57 -15.57 -18.87
N SER A 57 -22.72 -15.21 -19.43
CA SER A 57 -23.79 -14.50 -18.73
C SER A 57 -25.11 -15.23 -18.93
N ALA A 58 -26.05 -15.00 -18.04
CA ALA A 58 -27.42 -15.48 -18.13
C ALA A 58 -28.39 -14.47 -17.52
N THR A 59 -29.66 -14.55 -17.89
CA THR A 59 -30.76 -13.84 -17.21
C THR A 59 -31.62 -14.84 -16.46
N SER A 60 -32.31 -14.44 -15.39
CA SER A 60 -33.24 -15.32 -14.67
C SER A 60 -34.49 -14.57 -14.25
N GLY A 61 -35.65 -15.19 -14.49
CA GLY A 61 -36.97 -14.74 -14.05
C GLY A 61 -37.39 -15.28 -12.67
N SER A 62 -36.51 -16.03 -11.99
CA SER A 62 -36.85 -16.67 -10.70
C SER A 62 -37.03 -15.64 -9.59
N SER A 63 -38.12 -15.78 -8.83
CA SER A 63 -38.33 -15.04 -7.59
C SER A 63 -37.41 -15.59 -6.50
N VAL A 64 -36.35 -14.85 -6.17
CA VAL A 64 -35.32 -15.26 -5.22
C VAL A 64 -35.08 -14.16 -4.20
N THR A 65 -35.08 -14.52 -2.91
CA THR A 65 -34.70 -13.59 -1.83
C THR A 65 -33.18 -13.53 -1.70
N ILE A 66 -32.65 -12.31 -1.64
CA ILE A 66 -31.24 -12.07 -1.36
C ILE A 66 -30.84 -12.72 -0.04
N GLY A 67 -29.76 -13.47 -0.05
CA GLY A 67 -29.18 -14.07 1.14
C GLY A 67 -27.98 -14.93 0.80
N THR A 68 -27.19 -15.28 1.82
CA THR A 68 -26.04 -16.18 1.69
C THR A 68 -26.47 -17.64 1.57
N GLY A 69 -25.52 -18.50 1.18
CA GLY A 69 -25.76 -19.94 0.96
C GLY A 69 -26.28 -20.25 -0.44
N ALA A 70 -26.76 -21.48 -0.63
CA ALA A 70 -27.22 -21.94 -1.93
C ALA A 70 -28.50 -21.23 -2.37
N LYS A 71 -28.50 -20.71 -3.61
CA LYS A 71 -29.64 -20.08 -4.28
C LYS A 71 -29.81 -20.70 -5.66
N SER A 72 -31.06 -21.02 -6.01
CA SER A 72 -31.41 -21.64 -7.29
C SER A 72 -32.11 -20.64 -8.20
N PHE A 73 -31.76 -20.68 -9.48
CA PHE A 73 -32.29 -19.82 -10.52
C PHE A 73 -32.67 -20.66 -11.74
N ALA A 74 -33.73 -20.26 -12.43
CA ALA A 74 -34.03 -20.67 -13.80
C ALA A 74 -33.38 -19.64 -14.72
N ALA A 75 -32.10 -19.84 -14.99
CA ALA A 75 -31.30 -19.01 -15.85
C ALA A 75 -31.62 -19.28 -17.33
N SER A 76 -31.30 -18.32 -18.22
CA SER A 76 -31.42 -18.52 -19.66
C SER A 76 -30.60 -19.73 -20.11
N THR A 77 -31.16 -20.55 -20.99
CA THR A 77 -30.50 -21.73 -21.56
C THR A 77 -29.35 -21.35 -22.49
N GLY A 78 -28.44 -22.30 -22.76
CA GLY A 78 -27.31 -22.12 -23.67
C GLY A 78 -26.15 -21.24 -23.16
N SER A 79 -26.16 -20.84 -21.89
CA SER A 79 -25.03 -20.12 -21.27
C SER A 79 -23.80 -21.02 -21.13
N LEU A 80 -22.62 -20.42 -21.02
CA LEU A 80 -21.36 -21.09 -20.73
C LEU A 80 -20.96 -21.03 -19.26
N LEU A 81 -21.89 -20.64 -18.38
CA LEU A 81 -21.66 -20.71 -16.94
C LEU A 81 -21.32 -22.15 -16.51
N ARG A 82 -20.32 -22.31 -15.65
CA ARG A 82 -19.85 -23.61 -15.16
C ARG A 82 -19.55 -23.57 -13.67
N ALA A 83 -19.67 -24.72 -13.03
CA ALA A 83 -19.30 -24.89 -11.63
C ALA A 83 -17.87 -24.39 -11.35
N GLY A 84 -17.67 -23.70 -10.23
CA GLY A 84 -16.40 -23.08 -9.83
C GLY A 84 -16.20 -21.65 -10.34
N GLN A 85 -17.00 -21.17 -11.29
CA GLN A 85 -16.92 -19.78 -11.73
C GLN A 85 -17.52 -18.85 -10.68
N TYR A 86 -16.85 -17.73 -10.45
CA TYR A 86 -17.38 -16.64 -9.63
C TYR A 86 -18.35 -15.82 -10.48
N VAL A 87 -19.51 -15.52 -9.92
CA VAL A 87 -20.56 -14.75 -10.58
C VAL A 87 -21.12 -13.68 -9.66
N SER A 88 -21.59 -12.60 -10.29
CA SER A 88 -22.52 -11.65 -9.70
C SER A 88 -23.92 -11.97 -10.22
N VAL A 89 -24.88 -12.05 -9.29
CA VAL A 89 -26.31 -12.16 -9.56
C VAL A 89 -26.94 -10.85 -9.08
N ALA A 90 -27.17 -9.92 -9.99
CA ALA A 90 -27.69 -8.59 -9.69
C ALA A 90 -29.13 -8.45 -10.16
N SER A 91 -29.96 -7.78 -9.36
CA SER A 91 -31.33 -7.44 -9.77
C SER A 91 -31.27 -6.52 -10.98
N VAL A 92 -32.06 -6.82 -12.02
CA VAL A 92 -32.16 -5.94 -13.21
C VAL A 92 -32.96 -4.69 -12.88
N ALA A 93 -33.96 -4.80 -12.01
CA ALA A 93 -34.83 -3.69 -11.64
C ALA A 93 -34.14 -2.70 -10.68
N ASP A 94 -33.24 -3.18 -9.81
CA ASP A 94 -32.45 -2.34 -8.90
C ASP A 94 -31.05 -2.94 -8.68
N PRO A 95 -30.07 -2.58 -9.54
CA PRO A 95 -28.73 -3.18 -9.54
C PRO A 95 -27.91 -2.97 -8.25
N ALA A 96 -28.35 -2.11 -7.32
CA ALA A 96 -27.72 -2.01 -6.01
C ALA A 96 -27.94 -3.27 -5.14
N ASN A 97 -28.91 -4.09 -5.51
CA ASN A 97 -29.25 -5.35 -4.85
C ASN A 97 -28.62 -6.52 -5.62
N ALA A 98 -27.65 -7.19 -5.00
CA ALA A 98 -26.86 -8.22 -5.67
C ALA A 98 -26.37 -9.32 -4.73
N MET A 99 -26.05 -10.47 -5.31
CA MET A 99 -25.45 -11.63 -4.67
C MET A 99 -24.15 -11.98 -5.40
N LEU A 100 -23.05 -12.06 -4.66
CA LEU A 100 -21.76 -12.52 -5.17
C LEU A 100 -21.53 -13.95 -4.69
N GLY A 101 -21.26 -14.85 -5.62
CA GLY A 101 -21.18 -16.26 -5.30
C GLY A 101 -20.36 -17.06 -6.30
N THR A 102 -20.27 -18.36 -6.02
CA THR A 102 -19.67 -19.34 -6.91
C THR A 102 -20.76 -20.21 -7.50
N VAL A 103 -20.76 -20.39 -8.82
CA VAL A 103 -21.64 -21.36 -9.48
C VAL A 103 -21.29 -22.74 -8.93
N THR A 104 -22.29 -23.46 -8.43
CA THR A 104 -22.18 -24.84 -7.95
C THR A 104 -22.64 -25.83 -9.01
N SER A 105 -23.65 -25.47 -9.80
CA SER A 105 -24.11 -26.24 -10.95
C SER A 105 -24.83 -25.33 -11.96
N TYR A 106 -24.72 -25.66 -13.25
CA TYR A 106 -25.53 -25.07 -14.32
C TYR A 106 -25.86 -26.15 -15.35
N ASP A 107 -27.13 -26.24 -15.74
CA ASP A 107 -27.61 -27.10 -16.81
C ASP A 107 -27.99 -26.24 -18.02
N ALA A 108 -27.27 -26.42 -19.13
CA ALA A 108 -27.41 -25.58 -20.32
C ALA A 108 -28.70 -25.84 -21.11
N GLU A 109 -29.31 -27.01 -20.96
CA GLU A 109 -30.53 -27.41 -21.68
C GLU A 109 -31.78 -26.89 -20.97
N THR A 110 -31.81 -27.00 -19.63
CA THR A 110 -32.95 -26.62 -18.79
C THR A 110 -32.81 -25.22 -18.18
N GLY A 111 -31.59 -24.67 -18.13
CA GLY A 111 -31.31 -23.38 -17.49
C GLY A 111 -31.21 -23.45 -15.97
N ALA A 112 -31.29 -24.64 -15.37
CA ALA A 112 -31.20 -24.79 -13.92
C ALA A 112 -29.80 -24.40 -13.41
N LEU A 113 -29.73 -23.33 -12.62
CA LEU A 113 -28.50 -22.78 -12.07
C LEU A 113 -28.57 -22.80 -10.54
N VAL A 114 -27.50 -23.22 -9.87
CA VAL A 114 -27.34 -23.07 -8.42
C VAL A 114 -26.06 -22.31 -8.13
N VAL A 115 -26.16 -21.24 -7.36
CA VAL A 115 -25.04 -20.39 -6.92
C VAL A 115 -24.93 -20.49 -5.41
N ASN A 116 -23.73 -20.79 -4.90
CA ASN A 116 -23.41 -20.62 -3.49
C ASN A 116 -23.00 -19.16 -3.25
N VAL A 117 -23.89 -18.39 -2.62
CA VAL A 117 -23.72 -16.97 -2.38
C VAL A 117 -22.86 -16.75 -1.12
N ALA A 118 -21.74 -16.07 -1.29
CA ALA A 118 -20.79 -15.77 -0.23
C ALA A 118 -20.98 -14.36 0.36
N ALA A 119 -21.44 -13.41 -0.46
CA ALA A 119 -21.67 -12.03 -0.04
C ALA A 119 -22.91 -11.46 -0.72
N VAL A 120 -23.55 -10.50 -0.07
CA VAL A 120 -24.75 -9.82 -0.57
C VAL A 120 -24.64 -8.31 -0.40
N THR A 121 -25.29 -7.57 -1.29
CA THR A 121 -25.55 -6.14 -1.16
C THR A 121 -27.06 -5.94 -1.27
N GLY A 122 -27.62 -5.12 -0.38
CA GLY A 122 -29.07 -4.91 -0.34
C GLY A 122 -29.85 -6.07 0.29
N ALA A 123 -31.16 -6.06 0.13
CA ALA A 123 -32.09 -7.04 0.71
C ALA A 123 -33.39 -7.10 -0.10
N GLY A 124 -34.21 -8.12 0.15
CA GLY A 124 -35.52 -8.30 -0.48
C GLY A 124 -35.57 -9.44 -1.48
N THR A 125 -36.73 -9.60 -2.12
CA THR A 125 -37.00 -10.64 -3.12
C THR A 125 -37.22 -9.97 -4.47
N PHE A 126 -36.48 -10.43 -5.47
CA PHE A 126 -36.61 -9.96 -6.86
C PHE A 126 -36.83 -11.14 -7.79
N ASP A 127 -37.45 -10.86 -8.93
CA ASP A 127 -37.84 -11.83 -9.96
C ASP A 127 -37.17 -11.56 -11.30
N SER A 128 -36.22 -10.63 -11.36
CA SER A 128 -35.46 -10.31 -12.56
C SER A 128 -33.98 -10.16 -12.23
N TRP A 129 -33.17 -11.09 -12.74
CA TRP A 129 -31.75 -11.22 -12.41
C TRP A 129 -30.88 -11.22 -13.66
N MET A 130 -29.77 -10.50 -13.59
CA MET A 130 -28.64 -10.64 -14.50
C MET A 130 -27.51 -11.38 -13.78
N ILE A 131 -26.97 -12.39 -14.43
CA ILE A 131 -25.94 -13.27 -13.90
C ILE A 131 -24.74 -13.19 -14.83
N ALA A 132 -23.58 -12.80 -14.32
CA ALA A 132 -22.36 -12.66 -15.11
C ALA A 132 -21.12 -12.99 -14.29
N LEU A 133 -20.00 -13.28 -14.95
CA LEU A 133 -18.72 -13.53 -14.28
C LEU A 133 -18.34 -12.37 -13.34
N SER A 134 -17.73 -12.73 -12.23
CA SER A 134 -17.21 -11.80 -11.24
C SER A 134 -15.80 -12.20 -10.80
N VAL A 135 -15.14 -11.30 -10.08
CA VAL A 135 -13.84 -11.56 -9.46
C VAL A 135 -14.01 -12.45 -8.23
N ASN A 136 -12.98 -13.26 -7.94
CA ASN A 136 -12.94 -14.02 -6.69
C ASN A 136 -12.84 -13.04 -5.50
N PRO A 137 -13.82 -13.03 -4.57
CA PRO A 137 -13.80 -12.10 -3.44
C PRO A 137 -12.61 -12.32 -2.49
N ALA A 138 -12.02 -13.52 -2.45
CA ALA A 138 -10.80 -13.77 -1.68
C ALA A 138 -9.59 -13.03 -2.26
N VAL A 139 -9.48 -12.96 -3.60
CA VAL A 139 -8.42 -12.19 -4.27
C VAL A 139 -8.60 -10.69 -4.02
N LEU A 140 -9.84 -10.20 -4.09
CA LEU A 140 -10.15 -8.80 -3.79
C LEU A 140 -9.80 -8.44 -2.34
N SER A 141 -10.08 -9.34 -1.38
CA SER A 141 -9.72 -9.16 0.03
C SER A 141 -8.21 -9.07 0.24
N VAL A 142 -7.43 -9.96 -0.39
CA VAL A 142 -5.96 -9.94 -0.33
C VAL A 142 -5.41 -8.63 -0.90
N LEU A 143 -5.95 -8.18 -2.04
CA LEU A 143 -5.52 -6.93 -2.66
C LEU A 143 -5.82 -5.73 -1.76
N ASN A 144 -7.02 -5.65 -1.17
CA ASN A 144 -7.39 -4.57 -0.24
C ASN A 144 -6.51 -4.57 1.02
N ALA A 145 -6.17 -5.74 1.56
CA ALA A 145 -5.25 -5.84 2.70
C ALA A 145 -3.85 -5.35 2.35
N ALA A 146 -3.33 -5.70 1.17
CA ALA A 146 -2.03 -5.22 0.68
C ALA A 146 -2.01 -3.71 0.47
N ILE A 147 -3.09 -3.14 -0.09
CA ILE A 147 -3.25 -1.68 -0.25
C ILE A 147 -3.25 -0.98 1.11
N ALA A 148 -4.00 -1.51 2.09
CA ALA A 148 -4.05 -0.95 3.44
C ALA A 148 -2.69 -0.99 4.15
N ALA A 149 -1.92 -2.07 3.99
CA ALA A 149 -0.57 -2.17 4.53
C ALA A 149 0.37 -1.10 3.95
N LEU A 150 0.38 -0.93 2.62
CA LEU A 150 1.17 0.10 1.94
C LEU A 150 0.79 1.51 2.38
N GLN A 151 -0.50 1.79 2.57
CA GLN A 151 -0.97 3.08 3.09
C GLN A 151 -0.48 3.33 4.52
N GLY A 152 -0.42 2.29 5.36
CA GLY A 152 0.18 2.37 6.70
C GLY A 152 1.65 2.73 6.68
N ASP A 153 2.44 2.10 5.81
CA ASP A 153 3.87 2.39 5.65
C ASP A 153 4.12 3.84 5.20
N VAL A 154 3.34 4.32 4.23
CA VAL A 154 3.41 5.72 3.76
C VAL A 154 3.04 6.70 4.88
N GLY A 155 2.00 6.42 5.66
CA GLY A 155 1.62 7.23 6.81
C GLY A 155 2.71 7.29 7.90
N GLY A 156 3.41 6.18 8.13
CA GLY A 156 4.56 6.13 9.03
C GLY A 156 5.73 7.00 8.55
N LEU A 157 6.01 6.97 7.25
CA LEU A 157 7.04 7.80 6.62
C LEU A 157 6.71 9.30 6.71
N ASP A 158 5.45 9.68 6.47
CA ASP A 158 4.98 11.07 6.57
C ASP A 158 5.12 11.61 8.00
N ALA A 159 4.72 10.82 9.00
CA ALA A 159 4.90 11.17 10.41
C ALA A 159 6.39 11.36 10.78
N GLY A 160 7.27 10.47 10.29
CA GLY A 160 8.70 10.58 10.51
C GLY A 160 9.31 11.81 9.85
N LEU A 161 8.93 12.11 8.61
CA LEU A 161 9.38 13.30 7.88
C LEU A 161 8.88 14.59 8.56
N SER A 162 7.63 14.61 9.02
CA SER A 162 7.05 15.72 9.77
C SER A 162 7.85 16.00 11.05
N ALA A 163 8.15 14.97 11.85
CA ALA A 163 8.97 15.10 13.05
C ALA A 163 10.36 15.69 12.74
N LEU A 164 11.06 15.15 11.75
CA LEU A 164 12.37 15.65 11.33
C LEU A 164 12.29 17.09 10.82
N SER A 165 11.27 17.43 10.03
CA SER A 165 11.08 18.80 9.54
C SER A 165 10.82 19.79 10.68
N GLY A 166 10.13 19.35 11.75
CA GLY A 166 9.93 20.13 12.96
C GLY A 166 11.24 20.40 13.69
N GLU A 167 12.09 19.39 13.86
CA GLU A 167 13.43 19.52 14.44
C GLU A 167 14.31 20.47 13.60
N VAL A 168 14.34 20.30 12.27
CA VAL A 168 15.12 21.15 11.36
C VAL A 168 14.61 22.59 11.37
N THR A 169 13.30 22.80 11.40
CA THR A 169 12.69 24.15 11.46
C THR A 169 13.02 24.83 12.79
N ALA A 170 13.06 24.09 13.90
CA ALA A 170 13.47 24.64 15.19
C ALA A 170 14.94 25.10 15.19
N LEU A 171 15.81 24.45 14.40
CA LEU A 171 17.23 24.79 14.26
C LEU A 171 17.50 25.87 13.19
N ALA A 172 16.69 25.94 12.13
CA ALA A 172 16.87 26.83 10.99
C ALA A 172 17.04 28.35 11.32
N PRO A 173 16.35 28.94 12.33
CA PRO A 173 16.54 30.34 12.68
C PRO A 173 17.78 30.61 13.56
N TYR A 174 18.44 29.58 14.11
CA TYR A 174 19.62 29.75 14.96
C TYR A 174 20.91 29.76 14.13
N ARG A 175 21.49 30.95 13.92
CA ARG A 175 22.88 31.12 13.44
C ARG A 175 23.93 31.20 14.57
N GLY A 176 23.51 31.06 15.82
CA GLY A 176 24.36 31.09 17.02
C GLY A 176 24.18 29.84 17.88
N ILE A 177 24.78 29.82 19.08
CA ILE A 177 24.64 28.71 20.03
C ILE A 177 23.38 28.96 20.88
N PRO A 178 22.33 28.12 20.83
CA PRO A 178 21.17 28.23 21.71
C PRO A 178 21.57 28.15 23.19
N GLN A 179 20.79 28.77 24.08
CA GLN A 179 21.09 28.76 25.53
C GLN A 179 20.02 28.01 26.32
N THR A 180 20.44 27.11 27.20
CA THR A 180 19.57 26.42 28.16
C THR A 180 19.77 26.97 29.56
N SER A 181 18.66 27.33 30.24
CA SER A 181 18.69 27.88 31.60
C SER A 181 18.78 26.77 32.65
N GLN A 182 19.88 26.70 33.40
CA GLN A 182 20.10 25.69 34.45
C GLN A 182 20.46 26.37 35.78
N ASN A 183 19.49 26.48 36.69
CA ASN A 183 19.59 27.28 37.92
C ASN A 183 19.70 26.45 39.21
N GLY A 184 20.13 25.19 39.11
CA GLY A 184 20.31 24.30 40.25
C GLY A 184 21.49 23.34 40.03
N ASN A 185 21.70 22.44 40.97
CA ASN A 185 22.70 21.38 40.82
C ASN A 185 22.26 20.41 39.72
N PHE A 186 23.16 20.05 38.82
CA PHE A 186 22.84 19.06 37.77
C PHE A 186 24.10 18.36 37.25
N THR A 187 23.89 17.27 36.51
CA THR A 187 24.94 16.55 35.78
C THR A 187 24.76 16.82 34.29
N LEU A 188 25.85 17.13 33.58
CA LEU A 188 25.81 17.34 32.13
C LEU A 188 25.29 16.08 31.42
N ALA A 189 24.40 16.25 30.45
CA ALA A 189 23.83 15.17 29.64
C ALA A 189 24.02 15.47 28.15
N LEU A 190 23.76 14.46 27.30
CA LEU A 190 23.83 14.62 25.84
C LEU A 190 22.88 15.69 25.30
N SER A 191 21.80 16.01 26.02
CA SER A 191 20.87 17.09 25.68
C SER A 191 21.49 18.48 25.75
N HIS A 192 22.66 18.66 26.37
CA HIS A 192 23.37 19.96 26.38
C HIS A 192 24.36 20.10 25.20
N LEU A 193 24.43 19.13 24.29
CA LEU A 193 25.26 19.25 23.09
C LEU A 193 24.69 20.31 22.15
N GLY A 194 25.58 21.16 21.63
CA GLY A 194 25.20 22.22 20.68
C GLY A 194 24.56 23.45 21.34
N GLU A 195 24.44 23.47 22.67
CA GLU A 195 23.87 24.57 23.44
C GLU A 195 24.89 25.14 24.45
N ALA A 196 24.67 26.37 24.93
CA ALA A 196 25.40 26.95 26.05
C ALA A 196 24.54 26.90 27.31
N VAL A 197 25.06 26.28 28.36
CA VAL A 197 24.43 26.31 29.67
C VAL A 197 24.54 27.71 30.24
N TYR A 198 23.42 28.30 30.63
CA TYR A 198 23.35 29.62 31.23
C TYR A 198 22.71 29.53 32.62
N SER A 199 23.46 29.91 33.66
CA SER A 199 22.97 29.91 35.04
C SER A 199 22.80 31.34 35.56
N LYS A 200 21.64 31.62 36.17
CA LYS A 200 21.39 32.78 37.04
C LYS A 200 21.23 32.36 38.51
N ASN A 201 21.72 31.17 38.88
CA ASN A 201 21.52 30.63 40.21
C ASN A 201 22.11 31.58 41.28
N THR A 202 21.33 31.87 42.31
CA THR A 202 21.76 32.69 43.43
C THR A 202 22.22 31.85 44.62
N ALA A 203 22.01 30.53 44.60
CA ALA A 203 22.53 29.60 45.60
C ALA A 203 23.88 28.99 45.16
N ALA A 204 24.51 28.21 46.04
CA ALA A 204 25.66 27.39 45.65
C ALA A 204 25.24 26.39 44.56
N GLN A 205 26.04 26.28 43.50
CA GLN A 205 25.76 25.38 42.37
C GLN A 205 26.90 24.40 42.15
N THR A 206 26.56 23.14 41.96
CA THR A 206 27.46 22.11 41.46
C THR A 206 26.99 21.62 40.10
N VAL A 207 27.85 21.74 39.09
CA VAL A 207 27.65 21.17 37.76
C VAL A 207 28.63 20.01 37.62
N THR A 208 28.12 18.80 37.45
CA THR A 208 28.97 17.60 37.39
C THR A 208 29.22 17.18 35.95
N VAL A 209 30.49 16.96 35.60
CA VAL A 209 30.85 16.25 34.36
C VAL A 209 30.74 14.75 34.64
N PRO A 210 29.80 14.01 34.03
CA PRO A 210 29.63 12.59 34.30
C PRO A 210 30.79 11.75 33.76
N PRO A 211 31.02 10.55 34.34
CA PRO A 211 31.91 9.57 33.72
C PRO A 211 31.36 9.08 32.39
N ASN A 212 32.25 8.66 31.50
CA ASN A 212 31.96 8.09 30.19
C ASN A 212 31.11 6.82 30.29
N SER A 213 31.26 6.07 31.38
CA SER A 213 30.43 4.90 31.68
C SER A 213 28.97 5.25 32.03
N GLY A 214 28.69 6.49 32.42
CA GLY A 214 27.33 7.00 32.67
C GLY A 214 26.77 7.78 31.49
N VAL A 215 27.52 8.76 30.98
CA VAL A 215 27.14 9.57 29.81
C VAL A 215 28.32 9.65 28.85
N ALA A 216 28.22 8.91 27.75
CA ALA A 216 29.28 8.77 26.76
C ALA A 216 29.28 9.96 25.76
N PHE A 217 29.79 11.11 26.18
CA PHE A 217 30.12 12.19 25.23
C PHE A 217 31.20 11.72 24.24
N ALA A 218 31.03 12.03 22.95
CA ALA A 218 32.05 11.71 21.94
C ALA A 218 33.37 12.46 22.20
N LEU A 219 34.49 11.93 21.69
CA LEU A 219 35.75 12.69 21.68
C LEU A 219 35.57 13.98 20.86
N ASN A 220 36.24 15.05 21.27
CA ASN A 220 36.11 16.40 20.71
C ASN A 220 34.77 17.11 20.97
N THR A 221 33.90 16.58 21.84
CA THR A 221 32.77 17.35 22.37
C THR A 221 33.26 18.63 23.05
N VAL A 222 32.59 19.74 22.74
CA VAL A 222 32.78 21.05 23.39
C VAL A 222 31.49 21.47 24.08
N LEU A 223 31.59 21.88 25.35
CA LEU A 223 30.47 22.37 26.15
C LEU A 223 30.83 23.76 26.70
N SER A 224 29.84 24.65 26.82
CA SER A 224 30.02 25.99 27.39
C SER A 224 29.07 26.20 28.57
N ILE A 225 29.59 26.79 29.64
CA ILE A 225 28.84 27.12 30.86
C ILE A 225 29.10 28.59 31.19
N VAL A 226 28.04 29.38 31.28
CA VAL A 226 28.07 30.79 31.68
C VAL A 226 27.51 30.91 33.09
N ASN A 227 28.30 31.47 34.01
CA ASN A 227 27.84 31.83 35.33
C ASN A 227 27.41 33.29 35.37
N ASN A 228 26.11 33.56 35.25
CA ASN A 228 25.50 34.87 35.50
C ASN A 228 24.71 34.89 36.82
N GLY A 229 25.06 33.99 37.75
CA GLY A 229 24.54 33.94 39.11
C GLY A 229 25.31 34.85 40.06
N THR A 230 25.01 34.74 41.35
CA THR A 230 25.68 35.53 42.41
C THR A 230 26.75 34.76 43.17
N ASN A 231 26.82 33.44 42.98
CA ASN A 231 27.77 32.55 43.66
C ASN A 231 28.62 31.79 42.66
N ASN A 232 29.73 31.22 43.14
CA ASN A 232 30.59 30.35 42.35
C ASN A 232 29.84 29.07 41.93
N ILE A 233 30.03 28.66 40.68
CA ILE A 233 29.69 27.31 40.24
C ILE A 233 30.90 26.41 40.49
N THR A 234 30.69 25.31 41.21
CA THR A 234 31.66 24.22 41.29
C THR A 234 31.43 23.29 40.11
N LEU A 235 32.37 23.26 39.16
CA LEU A 235 32.42 22.26 38.11
C LEU A 235 33.09 21.00 38.65
N ALA A 236 32.29 20.01 39.00
CA ALA A 236 32.71 18.81 39.68
C ALA A 236 33.10 17.68 38.73
N GLN A 237 34.09 16.89 39.14
CA GLN A 237 34.46 15.62 38.54
C GLN A 237 33.47 14.53 38.93
N GLY A 238 32.84 13.90 37.96
CA GLY A 238 32.26 12.57 38.15
C GLY A 238 33.35 11.54 38.48
N SER A 239 32.95 10.35 38.92
CA SER A 239 33.89 9.29 39.29
C SER A 239 34.86 8.97 38.15
N GLY A 240 36.18 9.10 38.37
CA GLY A 240 37.20 8.84 37.34
C GLY A 240 37.37 9.94 36.29
N VAL A 241 36.53 10.99 36.29
CA VAL A 241 36.67 12.13 35.38
C VAL A 241 37.83 13.01 35.82
N THR A 242 38.69 13.39 34.89
CA THR A 242 39.76 14.37 35.05
C THR A 242 39.37 15.68 34.36
N LEU A 243 39.27 16.75 35.14
CA LEU A 243 39.16 18.12 34.63
C LEU A 243 40.52 18.81 34.79
N ARG A 244 41.15 19.16 33.68
CA ARG A 244 42.42 19.87 33.64
C ARG A 244 42.22 21.32 33.23
N LEU A 245 42.73 22.26 34.00
CA LEU A 245 42.74 23.66 33.60
C LEU A 245 43.75 23.87 32.46
N ALA A 246 43.27 24.38 31.32
CA ALA A 246 44.08 24.61 30.13
C ALA A 246 45.26 25.55 30.42
N GLY A 247 46.41 25.28 29.80
CA GLY A 247 47.65 26.02 30.05
C GLY A 247 48.37 25.67 31.35
N THR A 248 47.83 24.72 32.15
CA THR A 248 48.44 24.30 33.42
C THR A 248 48.53 22.76 33.53
N ALA A 249 49.11 22.26 34.61
CA ALA A 249 49.03 20.85 35.01
C ALA A 249 47.98 20.60 36.11
N SER A 250 47.23 21.63 36.54
CA SER A 250 46.24 21.53 37.62
C SER A 250 45.04 20.69 37.19
N THR A 251 44.75 19.65 37.97
CA THR A 251 43.57 18.80 37.84
C THR A 251 42.73 18.86 39.11
N GLY A 252 41.44 18.57 39.01
CA GLY A 252 40.52 18.70 40.14
C GLY A 252 39.22 19.37 39.71
N ASN A 253 38.24 19.46 40.61
CA ASN A 253 37.08 20.35 40.43
C ASN A 253 37.54 21.75 40.02
N ARG A 254 36.81 22.39 39.11
CA ARG A 254 37.05 23.78 38.71
C ARG A 254 36.03 24.70 39.36
N THR A 255 36.40 25.95 39.56
CA THR A 255 35.50 27.01 40.01
C THR A 255 35.20 27.94 38.84
N ILE A 256 33.93 28.25 38.61
CA ILE A 256 33.50 29.30 37.67
C ILE A 256 32.91 30.43 38.52
N VAL A 257 33.60 31.55 38.61
CA VAL A 257 33.16 32.71 39.42
C VAL A 257 31.97 33.42 38.76
N PRO A 258 31.19 34.24 39.51
CA PRO A 258 30.18 35.11 38.92
C PRO A 258 30.73 35.95 37.75
N GLY A 259 30.01 35.98 36.63
CA GLY A 259 30.44 36.59 35.36
C GLY A 259 31.42 35.74 34.54
N GLY A 260 31.86 34.59 35.05
CA GLY A 260 32.80 33.68 34.38
C GLY A 260 32.14 32.82 33.31
N ILE A 261 32.98 32.37 32.35
CA ILE A 261 32.58 31.45 31.28
C ILE A 261 33.58 30.31 31.23
N ALA A 262 33.11 29.07 31.27
CA ALA A 262 33.92 27.88 31.11
C ALA A 262 33.58 27.16 29.80
N THR A 263 34.61 26.89 29.01
CA THR A 263 34.57 25.97 27.87
C THR A 263 35.28 24.69 28.26
N LEU A 264 34.57 23.56 28.12
CA LEU A 264 35.10 22.22 28.35
C LEU A 264 35.30 21.53 27.00
N LYS A 265 36.45 20.90 26.77
CA LYS A 265 36.74 20.08 25.59
C LYS A 265 37.17 18.67 26.01
N LYS A 266 36.42 17.66 25.58
CA LYS A 266 36.82 16.25 25.78
C LYS A 266 37.92 15.88 24.81
N VAL A 267 39.04 15.37 25.33
CA VAL A 267 40.20 14.98 24.51
C VAL A 267 40.53 13.49 24.62
N GLU A 268 40.19 12.85 25.74
CA GLU A 268 40.31 11.41 25.95
C GLU A 268 39.09 10.90 26.73
N THR A 269 38.99 9.59 26.94
CA THR A 269 37.98 9.01 27.84
C THR A 269 38.14 9.62 29.22
N ASP A 270 37.05 10.17 29.77
CA ASP A 270 37.03 10.82 31.07
C ASP A 270 38.01 11.98 31.26
N TYR A 271 38.62 12.52 30.20
CA TYR A 271 39.58 13.61 30.29
C TYR A 271 39.12 14.85 29.53
N TRP A 272 38.99 15.96 30.25
CA TRP A 272 38.52 17.23 29.71
C TRP A 272 39.49 18.37 30.03
N PHE A 273 39.81 19.16 29.00
CA PHE A 273 40.38 20.48 29.21
C PHE A 273 39.28 21.48 29.52
N VAL A 274 39.48 22.31 30.54
CA VAL A 274 38.59 23.40 30.93
C VAL A 274 39.33 24.72 30.78
N SER A 275 38.70 25.71 30.18
CA SER A 275 39.30 27.03 29.93
C SER A 275 38.27 28.13 29.96
N GLY A 276 38.70 29.36 30.23
CA GLY A 276 37.87 30.55 30.06
C GLY A 276 38.07 31.57 31.18
N PRO A 277 37.61 32.82 30.99
CA PRO A 277 37.72 33.87 31.99
C PRO A 277 36.90 33.53 33.23
N GLY A 278 37.48 33.73 34.41
CA GLY A 278 36.82 33.43 35.68
C GLY A 278 36.78 31.93 36.04
N VAL A 279 37.60 31.11 35.37
CA VAL A 279 37.78 29.69 35.70
C VAL A 279 39.10 29.47 36.44
N SER A 280 39.07 28.73 37.57
CA SER A 280 40.26 28.29 38.31
C SER A 280 40.20 26.81 38.69
#